data_AF-A0A2S5RG56-F1
#
_entry.id   AF-A0A2S5RG56-F1
#
_cell.length_a   1.000
_cell.length_b   1.000
_cell.length_c   1.000
_cell.angle_alpha   90.00
_cell.angle_beta   90.00
_cell.angle_gamma   90.00
#
_symmetry.space_group_name_H-M   'P 1'
#
loop_
_entity.id
_entity.type
_entity.pdbx_description
1 polymer ?
#
loop_
_entity_poly.entity_id
_entity_poly.type
_entity_poly.pdbx_seq_one_letter_code
_entity_poly.pdbx_strand_id
1 'polypeptide(L)'
;MDKKDIYNLIALLASVIGISGVILYSVLIQFKKQWTLHKFEQQKAIHFFNKKAFLFCLISVFISTFVFVFVLLSAGLMFLIEFKIMFFINSIITSVYFICLIMTYFIWRIWSKSIYFIIVNDEIIVDDQVIKFEDIHSITNDEKRKNIIIHYINTEKKGTIITIKYNWELKDLIIENKINNHFI
;
A
#
# COMPACT_ATOMS: atom_id res chain seq x y z
N MET A 1 -20.67 15.16 -32.60
CA MET A 1 -20.09 13.91 -32.08
C MET A 1 -20.99 12.79 -32.53
N ASP A 2 -20.46 11.79 -33.23
CA ASP A 2 -21.29 10.68 -33.66
C ASP A 2 -21.77 9.86 -32.47
N LYS A 3 -22.92 9.19 -32.59
CA LYS A 3 -23.44 8.30 -31.53
C LYS A 3 -22.37 7.30 -31.07
N LYS A 4 -21.57 6.80 -32.02
CA LYS A 4 -20.46 5.88 -31.75
C LYS A 4 -19.40 6.49 -30.82
N ASP A 5 -19.05 7.75 -31.01
CA ASP A 5 -18.05 8.45 -30.18
C ASP A 5 -18.58 8.72 -28.78
N ILE A 6 -19.87 9.05 -28.66
CA ILE A 6 -20.57 9.16 -27.37
C ILE A 6 -20.54 7.82 -26.62
N TYR A 7 -20.89 6.71 -27.28
CA TYR A 7 -20.85 5.38 -26.67
C TYR A 7 -19.44 4.99 -26.23
N ASN A 8 -18.42 5.27 -27.05
CA ASN A 8 -17.03 5.00 -26.72
C ASN A 8 -16.56 5.81 -25.49
N LEU A 9 -16.94 7.09 -25.41
CA LEU A 9 -16.59 7.95 -24.28
C LEU A 9 -17.27 7.49 -22.99
N ILE A 10 -18.56 7.11 -23.07
CA ILE A 10 -19.29 6.54 -21.93
C ILE A 10 -18.65 5.23 -21.48
N ALA A 11 -18.28 4.33 -22.40
CA ALA A 11 -17.62 3.07 -22.08
C ALA A 11 -16.24 3.30 -21.44
N LEU A 12 -15.48 4.29 -21.92
CA LEU A 12 -14.21 4.70 -21.32
C LEU A 12 -14.41 5.18 -19.89
N LEU A 13 -15.35 6.10 -19.65
CA LEU A 13 -15.65 6.61 -18.32
C LEU A 13 -16.11 5.51 -17.35
N ALA A 14 -16.99 4.62 -17.82
CA ALA A 14 -17.46 3.49 -17.03
C ALA A 14 -16.30 2.55 -16.65
N SER A 15 -15.39 2.25 -17.58
CA SER A 15 -14.23 1.39 -17.30
C SER A 15 -13.23 2.05 -16.36
N VAL A 16 -12.96 3.36 -16.53
CA VAL A 16 -12.13 4.15 -15.60
C VAL A 16 -12.73 4.10 -14.20
N ILE A 17 -14.01 4.47 -14.03
CA ILE A 17 -14.70 4.45 -12.73
C ILE A 17 -14.66 3.05 -12.10
N GLY A 18 -14.94 2.01 -12.88
CA GLY A 18 -14.94 0.62 -12.41
C GLY A 18 -13.57 0.18 -11.88
N ILE A 19 -12.49 0.41 -12.64
CA ILE A 19 -11.13 0.03 -12.25
C ILE A 19 -10.66 0.86 -11.05
N SER A 20 -10.94 2.17 -11.04
CA SER A 20 -10.67 3.04 -9.90
C SER A 20 -11.35 2.53 -8.64
N GLY A 21 -12.62 2.11 -8.73
CA GLY A 21 -13.37 1.56 -7.61
C GLY A 21 -12.70 0.33 -7.00
N VAL A 22 -12.24 -0.61 -7.83
CA VAL A 22 -11.56 -1.83 -7.35
C VAL A 22 -10.24 -1.51 -6.64
N ILE A 23 -9.45 -0.59 -7.19
CA ILE A 23 -8.15 -0.22 -6.61
C ILE A 23 -8.33 0.59 -5.34
N LEU A 24 -9.24 1.57 -5.34
CA LEU A 24 -9.56 2.36 -4.14
C LEU A 24 -10.10 1.46 -3.03
N TYR A 25 -10.99 0.52 -3.34
CA TYR A 25 -11.45 -0.47 -2.37
C TYR A 25 -10.30 -1.27 -1.76
N SER A 26 -9.35 -1.72 -2.59
CA SER A 26 -8.16 -2.45 -2.12
C SER A 26 -7.29 -1.59 -1.19
N VAL A 27 -7.07 -0.31 -1.53
CA VAL A 27 -6.34 0.64 -0.69
C VAL A 27 -7.08 0.93 0.62
N LEU A 28 -8.40 1.08 0.59
CA LEU A 28 -9.23 1.32 1.76
C LEU A 28 -9.21 0.14 2.74
N ILE A 29 -9.21 -1.11 2.24
CA ILE A 29 -9.01 -2.29 3.09
C ILE A 29 -7.67 -2.18 3.84
N GLN A 30 -6.59 -1.87 3.12
CA GLN A 30 -5.27 -1.74 3.72
C GLN A 30 -5.25 -0.60 4.76
N PHE A 31 -5.82 0.56 4.44
CA PHE A 31 -5.94 1.66 5.37
C PHE A 31 -6.72 1.28 6.63
N LYS A 32 -7.85 0.57 6.48
CA LYS A 32 -8.65 0.07 7.61
C LYS A 32 -7.86 -0.89 8.50
N LYS A 33 -7.03 -1.76 7.92
CA LYS A 33 -6.12 -2.63 8.70
C LYS A 33 -5.16 -1.80 9.55
N GLN A 34 -4.46 -0.85 8.93
CA GLN A 34 -3.52 0.03 9.64
C GLN A 34 -4.22 0.85 10.73
N TRP A 35 -5.43 1.35 10.47
CA TRP A 35 -6.25 2.06 11.46
C TRP A 35 -6.68 1.18 12.63
N THR A 36 -6.95 -0.11 12.36
CA THR A 36 -7.29 -1.07 13.41
C THR A 36 -6.08 -1.32 14.32
N LEU A 37 -4.89 -1.49 13.74
CA LEU A 37 -3.63 -1.61 14.48
C LEU A 37 -3.34 -0.37 15.33
N HIS A 38 -3.61 0.84 14.82
CA HIS A 38 -3.48 2.08 15.58
C HIS A 38 -4.38 2.11 16.83
N LYS A 39 -5.59 1.54 16.77
CA LYS A 39 -6.48 1.50 17.95
C LYS A 39 -5.98 0.59 19.07
N PHE A 40 -5.11 -0.39 18.78
CA PHE A 40 -4.47 -1.22 19.79
C PHE A 40 -3.44 -0.45 20.64
N GLU A 41 -3.12 0.81 20.28
CA GLU A 41 -2.24 1.71 21.03
C GLU A 41 -2.74 2.05 22.46
N GLN A 42 -3.96 1.63 22.80
CA GLN A 42 -4.54 1.81 24.13
C GLN A 42 -4.26 0.65 25.11
N GLN A 43 -3.58 -0.41 24.69
CA GLN A 43 -3.19 -1.54 25.55
C GLN A 43 -1.71 -1.43 25.95
N LYS A 44 -1.26 -2.13 27.01
CA LYS A 44 0.16 -2.16 27.45
C LYS A 44 1.05 -2.88 26.41
N ALA A 45 1.20 -2.26 25.27
CA ALA A 45 1.83 -2.79 24.07
C ALA A 45 2.93 -1.83 23.63
N ILE A 46 4.01 -2.37 23.08
CA ILE A 46 5.09 -1.55 22.51
C ILE A 46 4.75 -1.34 21.04
N HIS A 47 4.65 -0.08 20.63
CA HIS A 47 4.24 0.31 19.28
C HIS A 47 5.39 0.95 18.52
N PHE A 48 5.60 0.46 17.31
CA PHE A 48 6.43 1.12 16.31
C PHE A 48 5.56 1.60 15.15
N PHE A 49 5.68 2.88 14.81
CA PHE A 49 4.97 3.51 13.70
C PHE A 49 5.93 4.24 12.76
N ASN A 50 6.07 3.74 11.54
CA ASN A 50 6.89 4.35 10.51
C ASN A 50 6.13 5.48 9.79
N LYS A 51 6.23 6.69 10.34
CA LYS A 51 5.63 7.91 9.77
C LYS A 51 6.01 8.13 8.30
N LYS A 52 7.25 7.82 7.91
CA LYS A 52 7.74 8.01 6.53
C LYS A 52 7.06 7.05 5.56
N ALA A 53 6.95 5.76 5.92
CA ALA A 53 6.24 4.78 5.10
C ALA A 53 4.75 5.14 4.95
N PHE A 54 4.11 5.54 6.05
CA PHE A 54 2.72 5.99 6.04
C PHE A 54 2.52 7.21 5.13
N LEU A 55 3.36 8.24 5.29
CA LEU A 55 3.30 9.46 4.48
C LEU A 55 3.50 9.15 2.99
N PHE A 56 4.43 8.26 2.65
CA PHE A 56 4.68 7.86 1.26
C PHE A 56 3.45 7.17 0.64
N CYS A 57 2.82 6.25 1.36
CA CYS A 57 1.55 5.64 0.95
C CYS A 57 0.45 6.70 0.75
N LEU A 58 0.36 7.67 1.65
CA LEU A 58 -0.66 8.73 1.62
C LEU A 58 -0.45 9.68 0.42
N ILE A 59 0.79 10.11 0.17
CA ILE A 59 1.17 10.91 -1.02
C ILE A 59 0.80 10.15 -2.30
N SER A 60 1.05 8.85 -2.38
CA SER A 60 0.71 8.06 -3.57
C SER A 60 -0.80 8.04 -3.86
N VAL A 61 -1.65 8.09 -2.82
CA VAL A 61 -3.10 8.19 -2.98
C VAL A 61 -3.48 9.59 -3.46
N PHE A 62 -2.90 10.64 -2.88
CA PHE A 62 -3.16 12.01 -3.31
C PHE A 62 -2.80 12.25 -4.77
N ILE A 63 -1.66 11.75 -5.24
CA ILE A 63 -1.24 11.86 -6.64
C ILE A 63 -2.26 11.17 -7.55
N SER A 64 -2.67 9.94 -7.23
CA SER A 64 -3.65 9.22 -8.03
C SER A 64 -5.02 9.89 -8.05
N THR A 65 -5.48 10.42 -6.91
CA THR A 65 -6.73 11.20 -6.85
C THR A 65 -6.64 12.49 -7.67
N PHE A 66 -5.52 13.20 -7.60
CA PHE A 66 -5.29 14.41 -8.39
C PHE A 66 -5.37 14.11 -9.89
N VAL A 67 -4.65 13.08 -10.36
CA VAL A 67 -4.67 12.67 -11.77
C VAL A 67 -6.07 12.20 -12.20
N PHE A 68 -6.83 11.55 -11.32
CA PHE A 68 -8.23 11.18 -11.58
C PHE A 68 -9.12 12.39 -11.87
N VAL A 69 -8.99 13.46 -11.07
CA VAL A 69 -9.72 14.72 -11.32
C VAL A 69 -9.38 15.28 -12.69
N PHE A 70 -8.10 15.23 -13.10
CA PHE A 70 -7.69 15.65 -14.45
C PHE A 70 -8.34 14.80 -15.55
N VAL A 71 -8.45 13.48 -15.38
CA VAL A 71 -9.16 12.60 -16.32
C VAL A 71 -10.63 13.00 -16.46
N LEU A 72 -11.31 13.29 -15.34
CA LEU A 72 -12.71 13.72 -15.38
C LEU A 72 -12.88 15.07 -16.06
N LEU A 73 -12.00 16.03 -15.77
CA LEU A 73 -12.02 17.35 -16.40
C LEU A 73 -11.73 17.25 -17.90
N SER A 74 -10.74 16.46 -18.32
CA SER A 74 -10.42 16.27 -19.75
C SER A 74 -11.57 15.60 -20.49
N ALA A 75 -12.19 14.57 -19.89
CA ALA A 75 -13.37 13.92 -20.46
C ALA A 75 -14.57 14.87 -20.54
N GLY A 76 -14.78 15.72 -19.53
CA GLY A 76 -15.83 16.75 -19.55
C GLY A 76 -15.63 17.77 -20.67
N LEU A 77 -14.39 18.23 -20.88
CA LEU A 77 -14.05 19.15 -21.98
C LEU A 77 -14.28 18.51 -23.36
N MET A 78 -14.09 17.20 -23.51
CA MET A 78 -14.39 16.49 -24.77
C MET A 78 -15.88 16.52 -25.14
N PHE A 79 -16.79 16.57 -24.17
CA PHE A 79 -18.22 16.75 -24.46
C PHE A 79 -18.55 18.15 -24.97
N LEU A 80 -17.75 19.16 -24.60
CA LEU A 80 -18.00 20.56 -24.92
C LEU A 80 -17.32 20.98 -26.24
N ILE A 81 -16.17 20.39 -26.57
CA ILE A 81 -15.34 20.82 -27.70
C ILE A 81 -14.85 19.61 -28.50
N GLU A 82 -15.40 19.45 -29.71
CA GLU A 82 -15.05 18.35 -30.61
C GLU A 82 -13.78 18.65 -31.42
N PHE A 83 -12.62 18.26 -30.86
CA PHE A 83 -11.36 18.22 -31.63
C PHE A 83 -10.69 16.86 -31.51
N LYS A 84 -10.21 16.31 -32.64
CA LYS A 84 -9.42 15.06 -32.67
C LYS A 84 -8.20 15.11 -31.73
N ILE A 85 -7.61 16.29 -31.55
CA ILE A 85 -6.48 16.52 -30.64
C ILE A 85 -6.89 16.26 -29.18
N MET A 86 -8.11 16.60 -28.78
CA MET A 86 -8.60 16.35 -27.41
C MET A 86 -8.74 14.86 -27.11
N PHE A 87 -9.08 14.03 -28.11
CA PHE A 87 -9.12 12.57 -27.94
C PHE A 87 -7.73 12.00 -27.63
N PHE A 88 -6.71 12.48 -28.35
CA PHE A 88 -5.33 12.08 -28.11
C PHE A 88 -4.84 12.50 -26.71
N ILE A 89 -5.12 13.75 -26.31
CA ILE A 89 -4.79 14.27 -24.97
C ILE A 89 -5.47 13.42 -23.88
N ASN A 90 -6.76 13.14 -24.01
CA ASN A 90 -7.51 12.35 -23.04
C ASN A 90 -6.99 10.91 -22.93
N SER A 91 -6.59 10.30 -24.05
CA SER A 91 -5.97 8.98 -24.07
C SER A 91 -4.63 8.96 -23.29
N ILE A 92 -3.81 10.01 -23.44
CA ILE A 92 -2.54 10.14 -22.70
C ILE A 92 -2.82 10.29 -21.20
N ILE A 93 -3.68 11.24 -20.81
CA ILE A 93 -4.00 11.50 -19.41
C ILE A 93 -4.59 10.24 -18.75
N THR A 94 -5.47 9.52 -19.45
CA THR A 94 -6.05 8.26 -18.95
C THR A 94 -5.00 7.16 -18.79
N SER A 95 -4.03 7.08 -19.70
CA SER A 95 -2.93 6.11 -19.59
C SER A 95 -2.01 6.42 -18.40
N VAL A 96 -1.66 7.69 -18.21
CA VAL A 96 -0.90 8.16 -17.04
C VAL A 96 -1.65 7.85 -15.76
N TYR A 97 -2.97 8.05 -15.74
CA TYR A 97 -3.81 7.70 -14.60
C TYR A 97 -3.74 6.23 -14.21
N PHE A 98 -3.84 5.31 -15.18
CA PHE A 98 -3.72 3.88 -14.88
C PHE A 98 -2.35 3.50 -14.34
N ILE A 99 -1.27 4.10 -14.86
CA ILE A 99 0.08 3.90 -14.31
C ILE A 99 0.14 4.38 -12.86
N CYS A 100 -0.38 5.58 -12.57
CA CYS A 100 -0.44 6.10 -11.20
C CYS A 100 -1.22 5.18 -10.25
N LEU A 101 -2.40 4.71 -10.67
CA LEU A 101 -3.23 3.79 -9.90
C LEU A 101 -2.50 2.48 -9.56
N ILE A 102 -1.86 1.86 -10.56
CA ILE A 102 -1.10 0.62 -10.38
C ILE A 102 0.07 0.87 -9.41
N MET A 103 0.78 1.99 -9.58
CA MET A 103 1.87 2.37 -8.67
C MET A 103 1.37 2.57 -7.24
N THR A 104 0.26 3.27 -7.02
CA THR A 104 -0.37 3.43 -5.71
C THR A 104 -0.67 2.06 -5.08
N TYR A 105 -1.26 1.14 -5.84
CA TYR A 105 -1.55 -0.21 -5.34
C TYR A 105 -0.28 -0.95 -4.90
N PHE A 106 0.77 -0.95 -5.73
CA PHE A 106 2.03 -1.62 -5.38
C PHE A 106 2.74 -0.96 -4.19
N ILE A 107 2.73 0.37 -4.12
CA ILE A 107 3.28 1.12 -2.98
C ILE A 107 2.57 0.68 -1.70
N TRP A 108 1.23 0.68 -1.69
CA TRP A 108 0.47 0.22 -0.53
C TRP A 108 0.77 -1.22 -0.15
N ARG A 109 0.82 -2.13 -1.14
CA ARG A 109 1.07 -3.54 -0.89
C ARG A 109 2.46 -3.81 -0.31
N ILE A 110 3.49 -3.09 -0.76
CA ILE A 110 4.87 -3.30 -0.32
C ILE A 110 5.13 -2.62 1.02
N TRP A 111 4.64 -1.39 1.18
CA TRP A 111 5.03 -0.54 2.31
C TRP A 111 4.11 -0.68 3.51
N SER A 112 2.86 -1.16 3.35
CA SER A 112 1.90 -1.37 4.45
C SER A 112 2.48 -2.17 5.62
N LYS A 113 3.19 -3.26 5.33
CA LYS A 113 3.86 -4.10 6.34
C LYS A 113 4.94 -3.40 7.15
N SER A 114 5.42 -2.26 6.66
CA SER A 114 6.47 -1.47 7.31
C SER A 114 5.91 -0.27 8.07
N ILE A 115 4.58 -0.08 8.10
CA ILE A 115 3.93 1.05 8.76
C ILE A 115 3.77 0.79 10.25
N TYR A 116 3.10 -0.30 10.62
CA TYR A 116 2.86 -0.67 12.02
C TYR A 116 3.55 -1.98 12.36
N PHE A 117 4.17 -1.98 13.53
CA PHE A 117 4.72 -3.17 14.17
C PHE A 117 4.42 -3.07 15.66
N ILE A 118 3.79 -4.10 16.23
CA ILE A 118 3.32 -4.07 17.61
C ILE A 118 3.86 -5.32 18.32
N ILE A 119 4.37 -5.13 19.54
CA ILE A 119 4.77 -6.22 20.43
C ILE A 119 3.82 -6.26 21.64
N VAL A 120 3.17 -7.40 21.87
CA VAL A 120 2.27 -7.65 23.00
C VAL A 120 2.42 -9.09 23.48
N ASN A 121 2.62 -9.31 24.78
CA ASN A 121 2.61 -10.65 25.40
C ASN A 121 3.40 -11.72 24.62
N ASP A 122 4.67 -11.44 24.29
CA ASP A 122 5.55 -12.33 23.50
C ASP A 122 5.02 -12.67 22.08
N GLU A 123 4.18 -11.80 21.53
CA GLU A 123 3.68 -11.85 20.17
C GLU A 123 4.04 -10.57 19.40
N ILE A 124 4.32 -10.72 18.10
CA ILE A 124 4.52 -9.64 17.14
C ILE A 124 3.30 -9.58 16.23
N ILE A 125 2.73 -8.39 16.09
CA ILE A 125 1.64 -8.12 15.16
C ILE A 125 2.17 -7.22 14.03
N VAL A 126 2.12 -7.74 12.81
CA VAL A 126 2.51 -7.02 11.58
C VAL A 126 1.43 -7.21 10.52
N ASP A 127 0.86 -6.10 10.05
CA ASP A 127 -0.20 -6.09 9.02
C ASP A 127 -1.43 -6.93 9.43
N ASP A 128 -1.56 -8.16 8.94
CA ASP A 128 -2.62 -9.11 9.29
C ASP A 128 -2.11 -10.39 9.97
N GLN A 129 -0.86 -10.40 10.41
CA GLN A 129 -0.21 -11.57 10.98
C GLN A 129 0.12 -11.33 12.45
N VAL A 130 -0.26 -12.29 13.29
CA VAL A 130 0.14 -12.41 14.69
C VAL A 130 1.14 -13.56 14.77
N ILE A 131 2.33 -13.29 15.31
CA ILE A 131 3.47 -14.20 15.30
C ILE A 131 3.99 -14.32 16.71
N LYS A 132 3.94 -15.52 17.30
CA LYS A 132 4.52 -15.75 18.62
C LYS A 132 6.03 -15.77 18.54
N PHE A 133 6.72 -15.29 19.57
CA PHE A 133 8.19 -15.27 19.61
C PHE A 133 8.77 -16.68 19.48
N GLU A 134 8.11 -17.68 20.05
CA GLU A 134 8.50 -19.09 19.99
C GLU A 134 8.54 -19.63 18.55
N ASP A 135 7.68 -19.10 17.68
CA ASP A 135 7.59 -19.50 16.28
C ASP A 135 8.66 -18.83 15.41
N ILE A 136 9.37 -17.82 15.93
CA ILE A 136 10.38 -17.05 15.20
C ILE A 136 11.74 -17.76 15.27
N HIS A 137 12.16 -18.29 14.13
CA HIS A 137 13.48 -18.92 13.99
C HIS A 137 14.61 -17.90 13.94
N SER A 138 14.43 -16.82 13.18
CA SER A 138 15.43 -15.77 13.07
C SER A 138 14.84 -14.50 12.49
N ILE A 139 15.34 -13.38 12.99
CA ILE A 139 15.18 -12.06 12.38
C ILE A 139 16.55 -11.62 11.86
N THR A 140 16.66 -11.41 10.55
CA THR A 140 17.90 -10.99 9.88
C THR A 140 17.72 -9.64 9.19
N ASN A 141 18.82 -8.93 8.95
CA ASN A 141 18.83 -7.76 8.09
C ASN A 141 19.48 -8.11 6.75
N ASP A 142 18.81 -7.86 5.64
CA ASP A 142 19.41 -7.90 4.32
C ASP A 142 20.12 -6.56 4.06
N GLU A 143 21.42 -6.51 4.31
CA GLU A 143 22.26 -5.33 4.11
C GLU A 143 22.21 -4.80 2.67
N LYS A 144 22.01 -5.68 1.68
CA LYS A 144 21.94 -5.28 0.26
C LYS A 144 20.58 -4.69 -0.08
N ARG A 145 19.50 -5.27 0.42
CA ARG A 145 18.12 -4.87 0.07
C ARG A 145 17.46 -3.92 1.06
N LYS A 146 18.15 -3.56 2.16
CA LYS A 146 17.66 -2.67 3.23
C LYS A 146 16.30 -3.13 3.76
N ASN A 147 16.19 -4.42 4.10
CA ASN A 147 14.98 -5.03 4.63
C ASN A 147 15.29 -5.85 5.89
N ILE A 148 14.37 -5.83 6.85
CA ILE A 148 14.32 -6.77 7.97
C ILE A 148 13.49 -7.98 7.53
N ILE A 149 14.04 -9.17 7.69
CA ILE A 149 13.42 -10.43 7.27
C ILE A 149 13.13 -11.26 8.52
N ILE A 150 11.87 -11.60 8.73
CA ILE A 150 11.39 -12.43 9.84
C ILE A 150 11.06 -13.81 9.29
N HIS A 151 11.81 -14.82 9.74
CA HIS A 151 11.57 -16.22 9.44
C HIS A 151 10.81 -16.86 10.61
N TYR A 152 9.59 -17.35 10.36
CA TYR A 152 8.77 -17.97 11.40
C TYR A 152 7.99 -19.19 10.89
N ILE A 153 7.59 -20.08 11.80
CA ILE A 153 6.69 -21.20 11.47
C ILE A 153 5.25 -20.75 11.69
N ASN A 154 4.37 -21.01 10.72
CA ASN A 154 2.94 -20.85 10.91
C ASN A 154 2.31 -22.24 11.07
N THR A 155 1.32 -22.38 11.94
CA THR A 155 0.63 -23.64 12.31
C THR A 155 0.09 -24.42 11.11
N GLU A 156 -0.07 -23.78 9.94
CA GLU A 156 -0.56 -24.43 8.71
C GLU A 156 0.52 -24.73 7.65
N LYS A 157 1.71 -24.10 7.66
CA LYS A 157 2.72 -24.26 6.59
C LYS A 157 4.18 -24.07 7.06
N LYS A 158 5.06 -24.87 6.42
CA LYS A 158 6.53 -24.72 6.36
C LYS A 158 6.98 -23.26 6.38
N GLY A 159 8.16 -23.02 6.98
CA GLY A 159 8.82 -21.71 7.18
C GLY A 159 8.31 -20.57 6.29
N THR A 160 7.60 -19.64 6.93
CA THR A 160 7.05 -18.42 6.32
C THR A 160 8.03 -17.26 6.52
N ILE A 161 8.01 -16.31 5.57
CA ILE A 161 8.90 -15.16 5.57
C ILE A 161 8.06 -13.88 5.48
N ILE A 162 8.28 -12.95 6.41
CA ILE A 162 7.84 -11.56 6.27
C ILE A 162 9.04 -10.70 5.98
N THR A 163 8.91 -9.84 4.98
CA THR A 163 9.91 -8.83 4.64
C THR A 163 9.34 -7.47 4.99
N ILE A 164 10.04 -6.75 5.85
CA ILE A 164 9.73 -5.40 6.31
C ILE A 164 10.83 -4.49 5.81
N LYS A 165 10.51 -3.29 5.35
CA LYS A 165 11.53 -2.33 4.97
C LYS A 165 12.31 -1.89 6.20
N TYR A 166 13.64 -1.84 6.08
CA TYR A 166 14.51 -1.50 7.19
C TYR A 166 14.18 -0.12 7.77
N ASN A 167 14.05 -0.07 9.09
CA ASN A 167 14.03 1.14 9.89
C ASN A 167 14.90 0.90 11.13
N TRP A 168 15.76 1.86 11.45
CA TRP A 168 16.67 1.76 12.59
C TRP A 168 15.91 1.68 13.93
N GLU A 169 14.83 2.44 14.09
CA GLU A 169 13.97 2.39 15.28
C GLU A 169 13.34 1.01 15.47
N LEU A 170 12.97 0.35 14.36
CA LEU A 170 12.44 -1.02 14.40
C LEU A 170 13.54 -2.04 14.73
N LYS A 171 14.77 -1.86 14.21
CA LYS A 171 15.92 -2.70 14.57
C LYS A 171 16.19 -2.61 16.07
N ASP A 172 16.27 -1.40 16.60
CA ASP A 172 16.58 -1.16 18.02
C ASP A 172 15.49 -1.76 18.92
N LEU A 173 14.23 -1.59 18.56
CA LEU A 173 13.08 -2.16 19.28
C LEU A 173 13.11 -3.69 19.30
N ILE A 174 13.52 -4.35 18.20
CA ILE A 174 13.66 -5.82 18.16
C ILE A 174 14.83 -6.28 19.06
N ILE A 175 15.94 -5.54 19.10
CA ILE A 175 17.11 -5.84 19.95
C ILE A 175 16.76 -5.69 21.43
N GLU A 176 16.11 -4.58 21.81
CA GLU A 176 15.73 -4.27 23.19
C GLU A 176 14.80 -5.33 23.79
N ASN A 177 13.88 -5.85 22.96
CA ASN A 177 12.93 -6.90 23.38
C ASN A 177 13.51 -8.32 23.30
N LYS A 178 14.82 -8.48 23.03
CA LYS A 178 15.53 -9.76 22.98
C LYS A 178 14.86 -10.82 22.11
N ILE A 179 14.17 -10.39 21.05
CA ILE A 179 13.59 -11.32 20.08
C ILE A 179 14.73 -11.98 19.32
N ASN A 180 14.59 -13.26 18.98
CA ASN A 180 15.62 -14.09 18.33
C ASN A 180 16.16 -13.48 17.02
N ASN A 181 17.16 -12.61 17.13
CA ASN A 181 17.68 -11.77 16.05
C ASN A 181 19.16 -12.05 15.79
N HIS A 182 19.54 -11.90 14.53
CA HIS A 182 20.90 -12.05 14.03
C HIS A 182 21.27 -10.80 13.24
N PHE A 183 21.07 -9.63 13.87
CA PHE A 183 21.48 -8.38 13.26
C PHE A 183 23.01 -8.22 13.35
N ILE A 184 23.60 -7.83 12.23
CA ILE A 184 24.99 -7.36 12.13
C ILE A 184 24.99 -5.83 12.35
#